data_AF-A0A661SE35-F1
#
_entry.id   AF-A0A661SE35-F1
#
_cell.length_a   1.000
_cell.length_b   1.000
_cell.length_c   1.000
_cell.angle_alpha   90.00
_cell.angle_beta   90.00
_cell.angle_gamma   90.00
#
_symmetry.space_group_name_H-M   'P 1'
#
loop_
_entity.id
_entity.type
_entity.pdbx_description
1 polymer ?
#
loop_
_entity_poly.entity_id
_entity_poly.type
_entity_poly.pdbx_seq_one_letter_code
_entity_poly.pdbx_strand_id
1 'polypeptide(L)'
;MLKITKAGEPDFLKKYKKKYRPGNWAGYDRENIRERLKAFIFECEQKYAEVSCCVYCEKAVGQDDSHIEHIRPKSVFKKYEQDYSNLSVSCGKDGGSDRTCGHYKANSYADDFIHPAEDDPASFMTYEIMTGKIVPLSDDGK
;
A
#
# COMPACT_ATOMS: atom_id res chain seq x y z
N MET A 1 8.24 8.86 3.99
CA MET A 1 7.29 7.75 3.81
C MET A 1 6.38 7.73 5.01
N LEU A 2 5.06 7.78 4.79
CA LEU A 2 4.05 7.78 5.84
C LEU A 2 4.07 6.43 6.57
N LYS A 3 4.04 6.45 7.90
CA LYS A 3 3.70 5.25 8.67
C LYS A 3 2.23 4.93 8.45
N ILE A 4 1.93 3.73 7.97
CA ILE A 4 0.55 3.23 7.84
C ILE A 4 0.21 2.45 9.09
N THR A 5 -0.83 2.90 9.80
CA THR A 5 -1.36 2.17 10.96
C THR A 5 -2.54 1.32 10.52
N LYS A 6 -2.37 0.00 10.51
CA LYS A 6 -3.45 -0.93 10.18
C LYS A 6 -4.40 -1.09 11.36
N ALA A 7 -5.69 -0.82 11.14
CA ALA A 7 -6.73 -1.02 12.17
C ALA A 7 -7.14 -2.49 12.36
N GLY A 8 -6.46 -3.42 11.68
CA GLY A 8 -6.83 -4.82 11.55
C GLY A 8 -7.73 -5.08 10.34
N GLU A 9 -7.84 -6.35 9.94
CA GLU A 9 -8.63 -6.70 8.75
C GLU A 9 -10.13 -6.36 8.96
N PRO A 10 -10.75 -5.57 8.07
CA PRO A 10 -12.12 -5.12 8.26
C PRO A 10 -13.12 -6.26 8.10
N ASP A 11 -14.23 -6.18 8.84
CA ASP A 11 -15.21 -7.28 8.92
C ASP A 11 -15.85 -7.62 7.58
N PHE A 12 -16.02 -6.64 6.69
CA PHE A 12 -16.55 -6.92 5.35
C PHE A 12 -15.58 -7.79 4.53
N LEU A 13 -14.27 -7.62 4.70
CA LEU A 13 -13.25 -8.41 4.01
C LEU A 13 -13.18 -9.82 4.60
N LYS A 14 -13.24 -9.95 5.93
CA LYS A 14 -13.35 -11.26 6.61
C LYS A 14 -14.58 -12.03 6.12
N LYS A 15 -15.74 -11.37 6.05
CA LYS A 15 -17.00 -11.95 5.53
C LYS A 15 -16.85 -12.39 4.07
N TYR A 16 -16.23 -11.56 3.23
CA TYR A 16 -15.95 -11.90 1.83
C TYR A 16 -15.09 -13.16 1.72
N LYS A 17 -13.96 -13.21 2.43
CA LYS A 17 -13.04 -14.36 2.46
C LYS A 17 -13.75 -15.63 2.93
N LYS A 18 -14.59 -15.55 3.96
CA LYS A 18 -15.37 -16.69 4.45
C LYS A 18 -16.41 -17.20 3.44
N LYS A 19 -17.10 -16.28 2.76
CA LYS A 19 -18.17 -16.58 1.79
C LYS A 19 -17.63 -17.14 0.49
N TYR A 20 -16.63 -16.49 -0.09
CA TYR A 20 -16.15 -16.80 -1.45
C TYR A 20 -14.87 -17.65 -1.47
N ARG A 21 -14.12 -17.70 -0.36
CA ARG A 21 -12.88 -18.48 -0.21
C ARG A 21 -11.92 -18.33 -1.40
N PRO A 22 -11.56 -17.09 -1.77
CA PRO A 22 -10.70 -16.86 -2.93
C PRO A 22 -9.34 -17.54 -2.72
N GLY A 23 -8.86 -18.24 -3.76
CA GLY A 23 -7.53 -18.87 -3.72
C GLY A 23 -6.37 -17.87 -3.91
N ASN A 24 -6.65 -16.72 -4.52
CA ASN A 24 -5.69 -15.68 -4.84
C ASN A 24 -6.41 -14.33 -5.07
N TRP A 25 -5.66 -13.27 -5.36
CA TRP A 25 -6.20 -11.92 -5.57
C TRP A 25 -7.19 -11.84 -6.74
N ALA A 26 -7.06 -12.68 -7.76
CA ALA A 26 -7.98 -12.68 -8.90
C ALA A 26 -9.43 -13.00 -8.47
N GLY A 27 -9.62 -13.79 -7.41
CA GLY A 27 -10.93 -14.10 -6.84
C GLY A 27 -11.58 -12.98 -6.01
N TYR A 28 -10.99 -11.79 -5.97
CA TYR A 28 -11.57 -10.59 -5.34
C TYR A 28 -12.32 -9.77 -6.39
N ASP A 29 -13.31 -10.37 -7.05
CA ASP A 29 -13.99 -9.85 -8.23
C ASP A 29 -15.53 -9.73 -8.05
N ARG A 30 -16.03 -9.93 -6.83
CA ARG A 30 -17.46 -9.89 -6.50
C ARG A 30 -17.77 -8.84 -5.44
N GLU A 31 -19.03 -8.42 -5.38
CA GLU A 31 -19.55 -7.49 -4.36
C GLU A 31 -18.77 -6.16 -4.25
N ASN A 32 -18.12 -5.75 -5.35
CA ASN A 32 -17.24 -4.58 -5.41
C ASN A 32 -16.21 -4.58 -4.27
N ILE A 33 -15.67 -5.75 -3.93
CA ILE A 33 -14.82 -5.90 -2.75
C ILE A 33 -13.53 -5.08 -2.85
N ARG A 34 -12.97 -4.91 -4.05
CA ARG A 34 -11.74 -4.14 -4.27
C ARG A 34 -11.97 -2.66 -4.08
N GLU A 35 -13.08 -2.14 -4.60
CA GLU A 35 -13.48 -0.74 -4.48
C GLU A 35 -13.80 -0.41 -3.02
N ARG A 36 -14.54 -1.29 -2.33
CA ARG A 36 -14.84 -1.16 -0.90
C ARG A 36 -13.58 -1.21 -0.04
N LEU A 37 -12.66 -2.10 -0.38
CA LEU A 37 -11.37 -2.19 0.31
C LEU A 37 -10.53 -0.94 0.10
N LYS A 38 -10.49 -0.43 -1.14
CA LYS A 38 -9.78 0.81 -1.47
C LYS A 38 -10.35 1.97 -0.67
N ALA A 39 -11.67 2.19 -0.70
CA ALA A 39 -12.33 3.23 0.08
C ALA A 39 -12.02 3.12 1.59
N PHE A 40 -12.05 1.91 2.16
CA PHE A 40 -11.69 1.70 3.56
C PHE A 40 -10.24 2.11 3.88
N ILE A 41 -9.27 1.68 3.07
CA ILE A 41 -7.86 2.04 3.27
C ILE A 41 -7.66 3.56 3.14
N PHE A 42 -8.32 4.19 2.16
CA PHE A 42 -8.32 5.64 1.95
C PHE A 42 -8.78 6.41 3.19
N GLU A 43 -9.94 6.04 3.73
CA GLU A 43 -10.63 6.79 4.79
C GLU A 43 -10.02 6.52 6.17
N CYS A 44 -9.54 5.30 6.41
CA CYS A 44 -9.15 4.85 7.74
C CYS A 44 -7.63 4.73 7.95
N GLU A 45 -6.81 4.56 6.91
CA GLU A 45 -5.41 4.14 7.08
C GLU A 45 -4.39 5.02 6.35
N GLN A 46 -4.74 5.55 5.18
CA GLN A 46 -3.84 6.35 4.32
C GLN A 46 -4.31 7.80 4.15
N LYS A 47 -5.04 8.33 5.14
CA LYS A 47 -5.49 9.71 5.18
C LYS A 47 -4.49 10.58 5.95
N TYR A 48 -4.03 11.65 5.33
CA TYR A 48 -3.25 12.71 5.99
C TYR A 48 -4.00 14.03 5.84
N ALA A 49 -4.37 14.64 6.98
CA ALA A 49 -5.35 15.73 7.02
C ALA A 49 -6.66 15.32 6.31
N GLU A 50 -7.01 15.99 5.20
CA GLU A 50 -8.24 15.74 4.45
C GLU A 50 -8.03 15.05 3.10
N VAL A 51 -6.82 14.57 2.81
CA VAL A 51 -6.49 13.88 1.57
C VAL A 51 -5.95 12.49 1.84
N SER A 52 -6.17 11.58 0.90
CA SER A 52 -5.55 10.27 0.93
C SER A 52 -4.30 10.26 0.05
N CYS A 53 -3.27 9.56 0.50
CA CYS A 53 -1.95 9.63 -0.12
C CYS A 53 -1.50 8.27 -0.67
N CYS A 54 -0.80 8.31 -1.81
CA CYS A 54 -0.07 7.16 -2.34
C CYS A 54 0.93 6.64 -1.31
N VAL A 55 0.99 5.31 -1.11
CA VAL A 55 1.90 4.67 -0.14
C VAL A 55 3.39 4.94 -0.39
N TYR A 56 3.77 5.19 -1.64
CA TYR A 56 5.18 5.37 -2.01
C TYR A 56 5.58 6.84 -2.09
N CYS A 57 4.94 7.60 -2.97
CA CYS A 57 5.32 8.99 -3.22
C CYS A 57 4.53 10.02 -2.40
N GLU A 58 3.59 9.57 -1.57
CA GLU A 58 2.79 10.41 -0.66
C GLU A 58 1.96 11.50 -1.33
N LYS A 59 1.94 11.58 -2.66
CA LYS A 59 1.08 12.51 -3.37
C LYS A 59 -0.38 12.21 -3.06
N ALA A 60 -1.19 13.26 -2.96
CA ALA A 60 -2.63 13.14 -2.87
C ALA A 60 -3.18 12.37 -4.08
N VAL A 61 -4.09 11.44 -3.82
CA VAL A 61 -4.79 10.62 -4.80
C VAL A 61 -6.27 10.57 -4.45
N GLY A 62 -7.11 10.40 -5.46
CA GLY A 62 -8.51 10.02 -5.35
C GLY A 62 -8.74 8.55 -5.66
N GLN A 63 -10.00 8.11 -5.61
CA GLN A 63 -10.35 6.72 -5.89
C GLN A 63 -10.16 6.35 -7.37
N ASP A 64 -10.29 7.30 -8.30
CA ASP A 64 -10.22 7.05 -9.75
C ASP A 64 -8.80 7.02 -10.30
N ASP A 65 -7.83 7.60 -9.59
CA ASP A 65 -6.41 7.66 -9.96
C ASP A 65 -5.52 6.90 -8.97
N SER A 66 -6.09 5.85 -8.36
CA SER A 66 -5.39 4.94 -7.46
C SER A 66 -5.80 3.47 -7.65
N HIS A 67 -4.95 2.56 -7.18
CA HIS A 67 -5.15 1.12 -7.22
C HIS A 67 -4.75 0.45 -5.90
N ILE A 68 -5.25 -0.76 -5.66
CA ILE A 68 -4.80 -1.60 -4.53
C ILE A 68 -3.39 -2.12 -4.83
N GLU A 69 -2.45 -1.71 -4.00
CA GLU A 69 -1.05 -2.12 -4.06
C GLU A 69 -0.79 -3.31 -3.15
N HIS A 70 0.05 -4.24 -3.61
CA HIS A 70 0.62 -5.28 -2.76
C HIS A 70 2.06 -4.89 -2.45
N ILE A 71 2.34 -4.45 -1.23
CA ILE A 71 3.67 -3.92 -0.85
C ILE A 71 4.73 -5.00 -1.09
N ARG A 72 4.52 -6.21 -0.60
CA ARG A 72 5.20 -7.42 -1.05
C ARG A 72 4.52 -7.95 -2.32
N PRO A 73 5.23 -8.00 -3.46
CA PRO A 73 4.65 -8.42 -4.72
C PRO A 73 4.09 -9.83 -4.65
N LYS A 74 2.82 -10.00 -5.02
CA LYS A 74 2.15 -11.31 -5.02
C LYS A 74 2.76 -12.33 -5.97
N SER A 75 3.57 -11.92 -6.95
CA SER A 75 4.30 -12.81 -7.88
C SER A 75 5.47 -13.53 -7.18
N VAL A 76 6.10 -12.87 -6.20
CA VAL A 76 7.25 -13.37 -5.45
C VAL A 76 6.81 -13.93 -4.10
N PHE A 77 5.95 -13.20 -3.39
CA PHE A 77 5.53 -13.52 -2.03
C PHE A 77 4.08 -14.01 -1.95
N LYS A 78 3.82 -15.16 -2.57
CA LYS A 78 2.46 -15.74 -2.67
C LYS A 78 1.75 -15.90 -1.33
N LYS A 79 2.48 -16.23 -0.27
CA LYS A 79 1.91 -16.38 1.08
C LYS A 79 1.27 -15.11 1.63
N TYR A 80 1.74 -13.93 1.22
CA TYR A 80 1.24 -12.62 1.67
C TYR A 80 0.22 -12.00 0.69
N GLU A 81 -0.13 -12.69 -0.41
CA GLU A 81 -1.02 -12.15 -1.45
C GLU A 81 -2.39 -11.75 -0.90
N GLN A 82 -2.87 -12.47 0.11
CA GLN A 82 -4.18 -12.21 0.71
C GLN A 82 -4.11 -11.54 2.09
N ASP A 83 -2.91 -11.22 2.58
CA ASP A 83 -2.73 -10.66 3.91
C ASP A 83 -3.07 -9.18 3.91
N TYR A 84 -4.00 -8.77 4.76
CA TYR A 84 -4.47 -7.38 4.77
C TYR A 84 -3.37 -6.37 5.12
N SER A 85 -2.40 -6.76 5.95
CA SER A 85 -1.24 -5.92 6.26
C SER A 85 -0.40 -5.60 5.02
N ASN A 86 -0.41 -6.48 4.01
CA ASN A 86 0.33 -6.33 2.77
C ASN A 86 -0.41 -5.49 1.70
N LEU A 87 -1.68 -5.14 1.94
CA LEU A 87 -2.50 -4.39 1.00
C LEU A 87 -2.47 -2.91 1.33
N SER A 88 -2.31 -2.07 0.33
CA SER A 88 -2.25 -0.61 0.46
C SER A 88 -2.82 0.04 -0.79
N VAL A 89 -2.69 1.36 -0.91
CA VAL A 89 -3.11 2.15 -2.06
C VAL A 89 -1.89 2.85 -2.64
N SER A 90 -1.67 2.65 -3.93
CA SER A 90 -0.72 3.42 -4.74
C SER A 90 -1.48 4.32 -5.71
N CYS A 91 -0.83 5.39 -6.15
CA CYS A 91 -1.27 6.16 -7.29
C CYS A 91 -1.25 5.35 -8.59
N GLY A 92 -2.09 5.77 -9.54
CA GLY A 92 -2.28 5.17 -10.85
C GLY A 92 -3.68 4.61 -11.05
N LYS A 93 -4.17 4.65 -12.28
CA LYS A 93 -5.42 3.95 -12.61
C LYS A 93 -5.17 2.45 -12.60
N ASP A 94 -6.13 1.70 -12.07
CA ASP A 94 -6.17 0.25 -12.23
C ASP A 94 -6.05 -0.12 -13.72
N GLY A 95 -4.96 -0.81 -14.10
CA GLY A 95 -4.70 -1.20 -15.49
C GLY A 95 -4.23 -0.08 -16.44
N GLY A 96 -3.89 1.10 -15.92
CA GLY A 96 -3.33 2.21 -16.71
C GLY A 96 -1.87 1.96 -17.14
N SER A 97 -1.44 2.54 -18.26
CA SER A 97 -0.04 2.49 -18.73
C SER A 97 0.83 3.63 -18.18
N ASP A 98 0.26 4.50 -17.36
CA ASP A 98 1.00 5.60 -16.73
C ASP A 98 2.09 5.04 -15.83
N ARG A 99 3.30 5.62 -15.90
CA ARG A 99 4.44 5.27 -15.03
C ARG A 99 4.17 5.72 -13.60
N THR A 100 3.35 4.96 -12.90
CA THR A 100 2.95 5.23 -11.51
C THR A 100 3.84 4.44 -10.54
N CYS A 101 3.76 4.75 -9.25
CA CYS A 101 4.70 4.17 -8.28
C CYS A 101 4.60 2.65 -8.19
N GLY A 102 3.39 2.09 -8.08
CA GLY A 102 3.19 0.64 -8.08
C GLY A 102 3.65 -0.04 -9.37
N HIS A 103 3.40 0.56 -10.55
CA HIS A 103 3.89 0.02 -11.82
C HIS A 103 5.42 0.10 -11.96
N TYR A 104 6.03 1.18 -11.48
CA TYR A 104 7.48 1.33 -11.47
C TYR A 104 8.14 0.31 -10.52
N LYS A 105 7.55 0.12 -9.34
CA LYS A 105 8.01 -0.90 -8.39
C LYS A 105 7.85 -2.32 -8.97
N ALA A 106 6.73 -2.59 -9.62
CA ALA A 106 6.39 -3.90 -10.18
C ALA A 106 6.63 -5.04 -9.15
N ASN A 107 7.57 -5.94 -9.46
CA ASN A 107 7.94 -7.06 -8.59
C ASN A 107 9.19 -6.79 -7.75
N SER A 108 9.73 -5.56 -7.78
CA SER A 108 10.88 -5.17 -6.98
C SER A 108 10.50 -5.13 -5.50
N TYR A 109 11.32 -5.79 -4.69
CA TYR A 109 11.25 -5.81 -3.23
C TYR A 109 12.61 -6.29 -2.72
N ALA A 110 13.44 -5.36 -2.25
CA ALA A 110 14.74 -5.68 -1.67
C ALA A 110 14.60 -6.10 -0.19
N ASP A 111 15.63 -6.70 0.38
CA ASP A 111 15.61 -7.16 1.77
C ASP A 111 15.52 -6.00 2.77
N ASP A 112 16.04 -4.82 2.39
CA ASP A 112 16.00 -3.55 3.12
C ASP A 112 14.77 -2.69 2.76
N PHE A 113 13.78 -3.27 2.05
CA PHE A 113 12.58 -2.53 1.69
C PHE A 113 11.76 -2.18 2.93
N ILE A 114 11.64 -0.87 3.20
CA ILE A 114 10.78 -0.34 4.27
C ILE A 114 9.32 -0.57 3.94
N HIS A 115 8.66 -1.45 4.68
CA HIS A 115 7.25 -1.77 4.54
C HIS A 115 6.42 -0.85 5.46
N PRO A 116 5.77 0.23 4.97
CA PRO A 116 5.23 1.28 5.83
C PRO A 116 4.10 0.84 6.79
N ALA A 117 3.46 -0.31 6.54
CA ALA A 117 2.47 -0.90 7.44
C ALA A 117 3.08 -1.78 8.56
N GLU A 118 4.33 -2.19 8.43
CA GLU A 118 5.02 -3.09 9.38
C GLU A 118 6.18 -2.33 10.05
N ASP A 119 7.01 -1.68 9.26
CA ASP A 119 8.14 -0.86 9.68
C ASP A 119 7.71 0.58 9.96
N ASP A 120 8.44 1.28 10.83
CA ASP A 120 8.30 2.72 11.01
C ASP A 120 9.33 3.46 10.13
N PRO A 121 8.92 4.11 9.03
CA PRO A 121 9.87 4.79 8.15
C PRO A 121 10.70 5.88 8.85
N ALA A 122 10.17 6.47 9.93
CA ALA A 122 10.89 7.47 10.74
C ALA A 122 12.07 6.87 11.52
N SER A 123 12.19 5.54 11.58
CA SER A 123 13.35 4.85 12.15
C SER A 123 14.52 4.71 11.18
N PHE A 124 14.31 4.95 9.88
CA PHE A 124 15.31 4.73 8.83
C PHE A 124 15.74 6.02 8.12
N MET A 125 14.81 6.95 7.93
CA MET A 125 15.05 8.17 7.14
C MET A 125 14.33 9.39 7.72
N THR A 126 14.87 10.55 7.40
CA THR A 126 14.29 11.86 7.72
C THR A 126 14.41 12.81 6.52
N TYR A 127 13.91 14.04 6.68
CA TYR A 127 13.97 15.07 5.66
C TYR A 127 14.88 16.21 6.10
N GLU A 128 15.78 16.64 5.23
CA GLU A 128 16.53 17.87 5.42
C GLU A 128 15.58 19.07 5.30
N ILE A 129 15.38 19.81 6.39
CA ILE A 129 14.34 20.85 6.49
C ILE A 129 14.48 21.93 5.39
N MET A 130 15.70 22.27 4.98
CA MET A 130 15.94 23.33 4.00
C MET A 130 15.69 22.89 2.55
N THR A 131 15.87 21.61 2.23
CA THR A 131 15.83 21.14 0.83
C THR A 131 14.70 20.15 0.57
N GLY A 132 14.10 19.59 1.63
CA GLY A 132 13.14 18.49 1.54
C GLY A 132 13.75 17.17 1.08
N LYS A 133 15.09 17.06 0.99
CA LYS A 133 15.76 15.81 0.60
C LYS A 133 15.58 14.75 1.67
N ILE A 134 15.26 13.53 1.24
CA ILE A 134 15.28 12.35 2.11
C ILE A 134 16.73 11.98 2.38
N VAL A 135 17.08 11.84 3.66
CA VAL A 135 18.40 11.42 4.12
C VAL A 135 18.25 10.26 5.11
N PRO A 136 19.16 9.26 5.09
CA PRO A 136 19.13 8.19 6.05
C PRO A 136 19.49 8.70 7.46
N LEU A 137 19.01 8.02 8.50
CA LEU A 137 19.39 8.32 9.90
C LEU A 137 20.73 7.72 10.32
N SER A 138 21.22 6.73 9.57
CA SER A 138 22.55 6.15 9.74
C SER A 138 23.17 5.84 8.39
N ASP A 139 24.50 5.97 8.29
CA ASP A 139 25.25 5.62 7.08
C ASP A 139 25.35 4.11 6.85
N ASP A 140 24.93 3.32 7.85
CA ASP A 140 25.10 1.86 7.90
C ASP A 140 24.09 1.10 7.04
N GLY A 141 23.04 1.77 6.54
CA GLY A 141 22.05 1.19 5.62
C GLY A 141 21.42 -0.12 6.12
N LYS A 142 21.07 -0.19 7.41
CA LYS A 142 20.42 -1.37 8.02
C LYS A 142 18.99 -1.08 8.46
#